data_AF-A0A6C1KE38-F1
#
_entry.id   AF-A0A6C1KE38-F1
#
_cell.length_a   1.000
_cell.length_b   1.000
_cell.length_c   1.000
_cell.angle_alpha   90.00
_cell.angle_beta   90.00
_cell.angle_gamma   90.00
#
_symmetry.space_group_name_H-M   'P 1'
#
loop_
_entity.id
_entity.type
_entity.pdbx_description
1 polymer ?
#
loop_
_entity_poly.entity_id
_entity_poly.type
_entity_poly.pdbx_seq_one_letter_code
_entity_poly.pdbx_strand_id
1 'polypeptide(L)'
;MPMRKALPPRRVPAMAQLARQLYLDGAPLKEIARRTGLTPSQVYYWIDREVASDGTVTLKPAARRVTLAPGTRSAAPVRGHLLSRLWRAAERQLDEIEQRLAAAVPPEADAPAGPPRPAADAEKDARALAVLARTLRELSALEAEAQKSRKVKAEDDAVRDLDTFRRELARRLDRLRADGAGAEPAE
;
A
#
# COMPACT_ATOMS: atom_id res chain seq x y z
N MET A 1 -35.52 6.24 -3.28
CA MET A 1 -35.54 5.36 -4.47
C MET A 1 -34.10 5.15 -4.94
N PRO A 2 -33.40 4.05 -4.58
CA PRO A 2 -32.06 3.81 -5.11
C PRO A 2 -32.16 3.35 -6.57
N MET A 3 -31.53 4.11 -7.47
CA MET A 3 -31.47 3.81 -8.91
C MET A 3 -30.78 2.47 -9.15
N ARG A 4 -31.49 1.53 -9.75
CA ARG A 4 -30.93 0.25 -10.22
C ARG A 4 -29.89 0.57 -11.31
N LYS A 5 -28.61 0.36 -10.99
CA LYS A 5 -27.53 0.47 -11.99
C LYS A 5 -27.82 -0.55 -13.09
N ALA A 6 -27.98 -0.07 -14.32
CA ALA A 6 -28.25 -0.91 -15.48
C ALA A 6 -27.19 -2.03 -15.55
N LEU A 7 -27.66 -3.28 -15.55
CA LEU A 7 -26.80 -4.44 -15.81
C LEU A 7 -26.17 -4.23 -17.20
N PRO A 8 -24.84 -4.43 -17.36
CA PRO A 8 -24.23 -4.31 -18.67
C PRO A 8 -24.88 -5.29 -19.68
N PRO A 9 -24.87 -4.95 -20.99
CA PRO A 9 -25.56 -5.74 -22.00
C PRO A 9 -25.12 -7.20 -21.96
N ARG A 10 -26.09 -8.12 -22.10
CA ARG A 10 -25.87 -9.58 -22.14
C ARG A 10 -24.93 -10.04 -23.27
N ARG A 11 -24.66 -9.19 -24.26
CA ARG A 11 -23.73 -9.45 -25.36
C ARG A 11 -22.32 -9.04 -24.94
N VAL A 12 -21.36 -9.93 -25.15
CA VAL A 12 -19.95 -9.62 -24.95
C VAL A 12 -19.58 -8.43 -25.83
N PRO A 13 -19.16 -7.28 -25.28
CA PRO A 13 -18.69 -6.18 -26.11
C PRO A 13 -17.38 -6.63 -26.75
N ALA A 14 -17.22 -6.37 -28.05
CA ALA A 14 -15.98 -6.67 -28.78
C ALA A 14 -14.72 -6.13 -28.08
N MET A 15 -14.89 -5.08 -27.27
CA MET A 15 -13.82 -4.41 -26.52
C MET A 15 -13.52 -5.02 -25.14
N ALA A 16 -14.18 -6.11 -24.72
CA ALA A 16 -13.98 -6.73 -23.40
C ALA A 16 -12.56 -7.26 -23.19
N GLN A 17 -12.02 -8.00 -24.18
CA GLN A 17 -10.66 -8.51 -24.13
C GLN A 17 -9.64 -7.37 -24.12
N LEU A 18 -9.86 -6.34 -24.94
CA LEU A 18 -9.01 -5.15 -24.98
C LEU A 18 -9.00 -4.40 -23.63
N ALA A 19 -10.17 -4.25 -22.99
CA ALA A 19 -10.27 -3.62 -21.67
C ALA A 19 -9.46 -4.38 -20.61
N ARG A 20 -9.53 -5.72 -20.62
CA ARG A 20 -8.77 -6.57 -19.72
C ARG A 20 -7.27 -6.49 -20.01
N GLN A 21 -6.85 -6.53 -21.27
CA GLN A 21 -5.44 -6.43 -21.64
C GLN A 21 -4.84 -5.09 -21.19
N LEU A 22 -5.51 -3.97 -21.48
CA LEU A 22 -5.07 -2.64 -21.03
C LEU A 22 -4.98 -2.54 -19.50
N TYR A 23 -5.89 -3.21 -18.78
CA TYR A 23 -5.84 -3.30 -17.32
C TYR A 23 -4.72 -4.22 -16.80
N LEU A 24 -4.23 -5.18 -17.56
CA LEU A 24 -3.04 -5.95 -17.19
C LEU A 24 -1.78 -5.13 -17.48
N ASP A 25 -1.75 -4.43 -18.63
CA ASP A 25 -0.57 -3.73 -19.14
C ASP A 25 -0.17 -2.49 -18.34
N GLY A 26 -1.09 -1.85 -17.61
CA GLY A 26 -0.72 -0.65 -16.84
C GLY A 26 -1.69 0.51 -16.98
N ALA A 27 -2.58 0.49 -17.97
CA ALA A 27 -3.35 1.66 -18.32
C ALA A 27 -4.27 2.14 -17.16
N PRO A 28 -4.37 3.46 -16.94
CA PRO A 28 -5.28 4.00 -15.94
C PRO A 28 -6.74 3.77 -16.36
N LEU A 29 -7.64 3.54 -15.40
CA LEU A 29 -9.05 3.21 -15.68
C LEU A 29 -9.78 4.25 -16.55
N LYS A 30 -9.44 5.54 -16.41
CA LYS A 30 -9.97 6.61 -17.27
C LYS A 30 -9.57 6.42 -18.73
N GLU A 31 -8.34 5.98 -18.97
CA GLU A 31 -7.83 5.72 -20.30
C GLU A 31 -8.49 4.49 -20.92
N ILE A 32 -8.66 3.43 -20.12
CA ILE A 32 -9.36 2.22 -20.56
C ILE A 32 -10.79 2.58 -20.98
N ALA A 33 -11.53 3.29 -20.13
CA ALA A 33 -12.89 3.73 -20.43
C ALA A 33 -12.96 4.57 -21.72
N ARG A 34 -11.99 5.49 -21.92
CA ARG A 34 -11.90 6.32 -23.13
C ARG A 34 -11.64 5.48 -24.39
N ARG A 35 -10.72 4.52 -24.33
CA ARG A 35 -10.32 3.69 -25.49
C ARG A 35 -11.35 2.62 -25.86
N THR A 36 -12.08 2.10 -24.88
CA THR A 36 -13.03 1.00 -25.10
C THR A 36 -14.48 1.47 -25.20
N GLY A 37 -14.77 2.74 -24.89
CA GLY A 37 -16.12 3.28 -24.79
C GLY A 37 -16.96 2.67 -23.65
N LEU A 38 -16.32 1.92 -22.75
CA LEU A 38 -16.99 1.25 -21.64
C LEU A 38 -17.10 2.19 -20.44
N THR A 39 -18.23 2.13 -19.73
CA THR A 39 -18.35 2.80 -18.44
C THR A 39 -17.39 2.19 -17.42
N PRO A 40 -16.97 2.92 -16.36
CA PRO A 40 -16.09 2.37 -15.33
C PRO A 40 -16.61 1.07 -14.69
N SER A 41 -17.94 0.95 -14.49
CA SER A 41 -18.57 -0.26 -13.97
C SER A 41 -18.47 -1.44 -14.95
N GLN A 42 -18.61 -1.19 -16.26
CA GLN A 42 -18.42 -2.20 -17.30
C GLN A 42 -16.96 -2.64 -17.39
N VAL A 43 -16.01 -1.70 -17.24
CA VAL A 43 -14.58 -2.02 -17.22
C VAL A 43 -14.29 -3.01 -16.08
N TYR A 44 -14.74 -2.74 -14.85
CA TYR A 44 -14.57 -3.68 -13.74
C TYR A 44 -15.24 -5.05 -13.99
N TYR A 45 -16.45 -5.03 -14.55
CA TYR A 45 -17.18 -6.26 -14.87
C TYR A 45 -16.44 -7.14 -15.88
N TRP A 46 -15.84 -6.54 -16.92
CA TRP A 46 -15.12 -7.28 -17.97
C TRP A 46 -13.67 -7.58 -17.61
N ILE A 47 -13.04 -6.79 -16.74
CA ILE A 47 -11.73 -7.11 -16.19
C ILE A 47 -11.79 -8.43 -15.43
N ASP A 48 -12.89 -8.82 -14.79
CA ASP A 48 -12.95 -10.10 -14.06
C ASP A 48 -13.31 -11.30 -14.96
N ARG A 49 -13.45 -11.08 -16.27
CA ARG A 49 -13.94 -12.07 -17.23
C ARG A 49 -12.96 -12.25 -18.38
N GLU A 50 -12.68 -13.49 -18.72
CA GLU A 50 -11.94 -13.87 -19.93
C GLU A 50 -12.95 -14.35 -20.97
N VAL A 51 -12.83 -13.84 -22.19
CA VAL A 51 -13.70 -14.19 -23.32
C VAL A 51 -12.86 -15.07 -24.24
N ALA A 52 -13.28 -16.30 -24.50
CA ALA A 52 -12.61 -17.14 -25.50
C ALA A 52 -12.99 -16.72 -26.94
N SER A 53 -12.23 -17.18 -27.93
CA SER A 53 -12.55 -17.00 -29.37
C SER A 53 -13.96 -17.43 -29.72
N ASP A 54 -14.48 -18.42 -29.01
CA ASP A 54 -15.78 -19.06 -29.26
C ASP A 54 -16.94 -18.31 -28.57
N GLY A 55 -16.64 -17.15 -27.96
CA GLY A 55 -17.62 -16.31 -27.27
C GLY A 55 -17.98 -16.78 -25.86
N THR A 56 -17.37 -17.87 -25.37
CA THR A 56 -17.55 -18.33 -23.99
C THR A 56 -16.89 -17.35 -23.01
N VAL A 57 -17.56 -17.07 -21.90
CA VAL A 57 -17.11 -16.12 -20.88
C VAL A 57 -16.80 -16.87 -19.60
N THR A 58 -15.53 -16.85 -19.18
CA THR A 58 -15.08 -17.46 -17.93
C THR A 58 -14.74 -16.39 -16.90
N LEU A 59 -15.05 -16.63 -15.63
CA LEU A 59 -14.67 -15.74 -14.55
C LEU A 59 -13.21 -16.00 -14.17
N LYS A 60 -12.34 -15.02 -14.41
CA LYS A 60 -10.93 -15.03 -14.03
C LYS A 60 -10.58 -13.66 -13.46
N PRO A 61 -10.89 -13.42 -12.17
CA PRO A 61 -10.71 -12.13 -11.54
C PRO A 61 -9.29 -11.60 -11.75
N ALA A 62 -9.15 -10.40 -12.29
CA ALA A 62 -7.82 -9.77 -12.34
C ALA A 62 -7.46 -9.29 -10.93
N ALA A 63 -6.18 -9.39 -10.57
CA ALA A 63 -5.69 -8.80 -9.34
C ALA A 63 -6.04 -7.30 -9.30
N ARG A 64 -6.79 -6.89 -8.28
CA ARG A 64 -7.19 -5.49 -8.12
C ARG A 64 -5.94 -4.67 -7.83
N ARG A 65 -5.68 -3.69 -8.68
CA ARG A 65 -4.70 -2.64 -8.41
C ARG A 65 -5.17 -1.87 -7.19
N VAL A 66 -4.47 -2.03 -6.07
CA VAL A 66 -4.70 -1.21 -4.88
C VAL A 66 -4.27 0.21 -5.24
N THR A 67 -5.19 1.01 -5.75
CA THR A 67 -4.99 2.46 -5.74
C THR A 67 -5.18 2.88 -4.29
N LEU A 68 -4.08 3.21 -3.59
CA LEU A 68 -4.19 3.99 -2.36
C LEU A 68 -5.09 5.18 -2.69
N ALA A 69 -6.29 5.20 -2.12
CA ALA A 69 -7.30 6.17 -2.47
C ALA A 69 -6.72 7.59 -2.30
N PRO A 70 -6.80 8.48 -3.31
CA PRO A 70 -6.43 9.87 -3.17
C PRO A 70 -7.50 10.55 -2.31
N GLY A 71 -7.35 10.42 -0.99
CA GLY A 71 -8.37 10.80 -0.01
C GLY A 71 -7.98 10.43 1.41
N THR A 72 -7.09 9.44 1.58
CA THR A 72 -6.42 9.21 2.87
C THR A 72 -5.13 10.03 2.95
N ARG A 73 -5.24 11.35 2.89
CA ARG A 73 -4.24 12.19 3.56
C ARG A 73 -4.47 12.08 5.07
N SER A 74 -4.23 10.87 5.61
CA SER A 74 -3.75 10.74 6.98
C SER A 74 -2.53 11.66 7.10
N ALA A 75 -2.22 12.24 8.26
CA ALA A 75 -0.99 13.01 8.47
C ALA A 75 0.31 12.18 8.24
N ALA A 76 0.18 10.89 7.87
CA ALA A 76 1.24 9.94 7.57
C ALA A 76 2.26 10.33 6.46
N PRO A 77 1.91 10.94 5.30
CA PRO A 77 2.90 11.32 4.30
C PRO A 77 3.72 12.53 4.76
N VAL A 78 3.13 13.42 5.59
CA VAL A 78 3.88 14.54 6.22
C VAL A 78 4.85 14.00 7.26
N ARG A 79 4.40 13.06 8.11
CA ARG A 79 5.25 12.41 9.11
C ARG A 79 6.37 11.59 8.45
N GLY A 80 6.08 10.79 7.44
CA GLY A 80 7.08 9.99 6.72
C GLY A 80 8.11 10.86 5.99
N HIS A 81 7.67 11.95 5.37
CA HIS A 81 8.57 12.91 4.73
C HIS A 81 9.42 13.68 5.75
N LEU A 82 8.84 14.10 6.87
CA LEU A 82 9.57 14.75 7.96
C LEU A 82 10.59 13.81 8.59
N LEU A 83 10.23 12.54 8.78
CA LEU A 83 11.12 11.52 9.30
C LEU A 83 12.26 11.21 8.34
N SER A 84 11.97 11.11 7.03
CA SER A 84 12.99 10.95 6.00
C SER A 84 13.96 12.13 5.96
N ARG A 85 13.44 13.37 6.12
CA ARG A 85 14.28 14.57 6.22
C ARG A 85 15.15 14.60 7.47
N LEU A 86 14.60 14.19 8.61
CA LEU A 86 15.34 14.04 9.87
C LEU A 86 16.44 12.99 9.73
N TRP A 87 16.13 11.85 9.12
CA TRP A 87 17.10 10.80 8.85
C TRP A 87 18.25 11.30 7.97
N ARG A 88 17.93 11.97 6.85
CA ARG A 88 18.94 12.61 5.99
C ARG A 88 19.72 13.73 6.67
N ALA A 89 19.15 14.39 7.66
CA ALA A 89 19.88 15.38 8.47
C ALA A 89 20.83 14.69 9.44
N ALA A 90 20.40 13.60 10.09
CA ALA A 90 21.24 12.81 10.98
C ALA A 90 22.41 12.15 10.23
N GLU A 91 22.17 11.58 9.04
CA GLU A 91 23.23 11.04 8.16
C GLU A 91 24.27 12.11 7.82
N ARG A 92 23.84 13.29 7.36
CA ARG A 92 24.76 14.39 7.04
C ARG A 92 25.57 14.86 8.25
N GLN A 93 24.94 14.95 9.42
CA GLN A 93 25.66 15.32 10.64
C GLN A 93 26.68 14.25 11.07
N LEU A 94 26.38 12.97 10.85
CA LEU A 94 27.32 11.89 11.09
C LEU A 94 28.52 12.01 10.12
N ASP A 95 28.27 12.20 8.82
CA ASP A 95 29.32 12.40 7.81
C ASP A 95 30.23 13.59 8.16
N GLU A 96 29.66 14.72 8.61
CA GLU A 96 30.42 15.90 9.05
C GLU A 96 31.27 15.63 10.30
N ILE A 97 30.77 14.82 11.23
CA ILE A 97 31.52 14.41 12.42
C ILE A 97 32.65 13.45 12.02
N GLU A 98 32.37 12.47 11.15
CA GLU A 98 33.35 11.51 10.63
C GLU A 98 34.47 12.21 9.86
N GLN A 99 34.14 13.19 9.00
CA GLN A 99 35.16 13.99 8.30
C GLN A 99 36.04 14.79 9.25
N ARG A 100 35.47 15.39 10.31
CA ARG A 100 36.23 16.10 11.34
C ARG A 100 37.09 15.17 12.20
N LEU A 101 36.70 13.91 12.37
CA LEU A 101 37.49 12.87 13.03
C LEU A 101 38.61 12.37 12.11
N ALA A 102 38.32 12.08 10.85
CA ALA A 102 39.30 11.64 9.86
C ALA A 102 40.39 12.69 9.62
N ALA A 103 40.01 13.97 9.55
CA ALA A 103 40.96 15.08 9.45
C ALA A 103 41.84 15.25 10.71
N ALA A 104 41.43 14.68 11.84
CA ALA A 104 42.20 14.71 13.10
C ALA A 104 43.15 13.50 13.27
N VAL A 105 43.03 12.47 12.43
CA VAL A 105 43.94 11.32 12.42
C VAL A 105 45.03 11.60 11.37
N PRO A 106 46.30 11.84 11.77
CA PRO A 106 47.36 12.08 10.80
C PRO A 106 47.56 10.84 9.91
N PRO A 107 47.66 11.02 8.58
CA PRO A 107 48.02 9.94 7.67
C PRO A 107 49.52 9.66 7.83
N GLU A 108 49.83 8.54 8.49
CA GLU A 108 51.18 7.96 8.63
C GLU A 108 52.20 8.78 9.42
N ALA A 109 53.23 8.07 9.92
CA ALA A 109 54.13 8.49 10.99
C ALA A 109 55.07 9.67 10.69
N ASP A 110 55.08 10.21 9.46
CA ASP A 110 56.04 11.21 9.00
C ASP A 110 55.43 12.52 8.45
N ALA A 111 54.10 12.72 8.57
CA ALA A 111 53.47 13.99 8.22
C ALA A 111 53.51 14.98 9.40
N PRO A 112 53.83 16.27 9.18
CA PRO A 112 53.79 17.26 10.25
C PRO A 112 52.36 17.35 10.79
N ALA A 113 52.16 16.88 12.02
CA ALA A 113 50.87 16.91 12.69
C ALA A 113 50.36 18.36 12.69
N GLY A 114 49.20 18.57 12.08
CA GLY A 114 48.45 19.81 12.28
C GLY A 114 48.23 20.08 13.77
N PRO A 115 47.88 21.31 14.16
CA PRO A 115 47.71 21.66 15.56
C PRO A 115 46.74 20.67 16.24
N PRO A 116 47.10 20.14 17.43
CA PRO A 116 46.30 19.13 18.11
C PRO A 116 44.89 19.65 18.37
N ARG A 117 43.89 18.82 18.05
CA ARG A 117 42.49 19.17 18.25
C ARG A 117 42.23 19.46 19.74
N PRO A 118 41.55 20.57 20.09
CA PRO A 118 41.19 20.85 21.47
C PRO A 118 40.29 19.73 22.02
N ALA A 119 40.61 19.21 23.21
CA ALA A 119 39.81 18.17 23.87
C ALA A 119 38.33 18.57 24.04
N ALA A 120 38.06 19.86 24.21
CA ALA A 120 36.71 20.42 24.27
C ALA A 120 35.89 20.17 23.00
N ASP A 121 36.52 20.14 21.83
CA ASP A 121 35.81 19.88 20.57
C ASP A 121 35.53 18.39 20.39
N ALA A 122 36.41 17.50 20.85
CA ALA A 122 36.14 16.06 20.86
C ALA A 122 34.97 15.71 21.80
N GLU A 123 34.91 16.36 22.97
CA GLU A 123 33.81 16.19 23.92
C GLU A 123 32.47 16.71 23.37
N LYS A 124 32.47 17.86 22.67
CA LYS A 124 31.27 18.39 21.99
C LYS A 124 30.74 17.42 20.94
N ASP A 125 31.61 16.82 20.13
CA ASP A 125 31.20 15.86 19.11
C ASP A 125 30.67 14.57 19.74
N ALA A 126 31.29 14.05 20.80
CA ALA A 126 30.78 12.90 21.55
C ALA A 126 29.39 13.17 22.14
N ARG A 127 29.16 14.37 22.68
CA ARG A 127 27.84 14.81 23.18
C ARG A 127 26.81 14.90 22.04
N ALA A 128 27.18 15.45 20.88
CA ALA A 128 26.31 15.52 19.72
C ALA A 128 25.91 14.12 19.21
N LEU A 129 26.88 13.20 19.12
CA LEU A 129 26.63 11.80 18.75
C LEU A 129 25.69 11.09 19.74
N ALA A 130 25.86 11.31 21.04
CA ALA A 130 24.98 10.72 22.05
C ALA A 130 23.53 11.21 21.90
N VAL A 131 23.33 12.50 21.60
CA VAL A 131 22.00 13.07 21.34
C VAL A 131 21.40 12.49 20.07
N LEU A 132 22.18 12.36 18.99
CA LEU A 132 21.72 11.74 17.74
C LEU A 132 21.34 10.26 17.93
N ALA A 133 22.16 9.48 18.62
CA ALA A 133 21.85 8.08 18.91
C ALA A 133 20.55 7.95 19.72
N ARG A 134 20.32 8.86 20.67
CA ARG A 134 19.09 8.92 21.45
C ARG A 134 17.88 9.26 20.59
N THR A 135 17.96 10.27 19.73
CA THR A 135 16.83 10.65 18.86
C THR A 135 16.50 9.55 17.87
N LEU A 136 17.49 8.87 17.29
CA LEU A 136 17.27 7.72 16.40
C LEU A 136 16.58 6.56 17.12
N ARG A 137 16.97 6.26 18.37
CA ARG A 137 16.27 5.25 19.19
C ARG A 137 14.81 5.65 19.44
N GLU A 138 14.55 6.90 19.82
CA GLU A 138 13.19 7.40 20.06
C GLU A 138 12.33 7.35 18.77
N LEU A 139 12.89 7.74 17.63
CA LEU A 139 12.22 7.65 16.33
C LEU A 139 11.89 6.20 15.94
N SER A 140 12.84 5.28 16.12
CA SER A 140 12.63 3.85 15.85
C SER A 140 11.52 3.23 16.73
N ALA A 141 11.44 3.64 18.00
CA ALA A 141 10.39 3.19 18.91
C ALA A 141 9.01 3.70 18.47
N LEU A 142 8.92 4.97 18.05
CA LEU A 142 7.69 5.56 17.52
C LEU A 142 7.24 4.88 16.22
N GLU A 143 8.16 4.51 15.33
CA GLU A 143 7.85 3.76 14.12
C GLU A 143 7.34 2.35 14.44
N ALA A 144 8.01 1.64 15.36
CA ALA A 144 7.59 0.30 15.79
C ALA A 144 6.18 0.31 16.37
N GLU A 145 5.85 1.31 17.19
CA GLU A 145 4.50 1.47 17.74
C GLU A 145 3.47 1.75 16.65
N ALA A 146 3.78 2.64 15.71
CA ALA A 146 2.91 2.93 14.56
C ALA A 146 2.69 1.72 13.63
N GLN A 147 3.65 0.78 13.55
CA GLN A 147 3.49 -0.48 12.82
C GLN A 147 2.57 -1.46 13.58
N LYS A 148 2.75 -1.58 14.90
CA LYS A 148 1.86 -2.41 15.74
C LYS A 148 0.41 -1.94 15.64
N SER A 149 0.15 -0.64 15.78
CA SER A 149 -1.22 -0.10 15.68
C SER A 149 -1.85 -0.37 14.31
N ARG A 150 -1.06 -0.29 13.22
CA ARG A 150 -1.53 -0.64 11.88
C ARG A 150 -1.86 -2.12 11.73
N LYS A 151 -1.04 -3.01 12.30
CA LYS A 151 -1.26 -4.46 12.29
C LYS A 151 -2.55 -4.82 13.03
N VAL A 152 -2.75 -4.30 14.24
CA VAL A 152 -3.98 -4.52 15.04
C VAL A 152 -5.21 -4.06 14.27
N LYS A 153 -5.15 -2.89 13.64
CA LYS A 153 -6.27 -2.39 12.83
C LYS A 153 -6.57 -3.30 11.63
N ALA A 154 -5.55 -3.79 10.95
CA ALA A 154 -5.72 -4.69 9.82
C ALA A 154 -6.32 -6.06 10.24
N GLU A 155 -5.95 -6.56 11.42
CA GLU A 155 -6.54 -7.78 12.00
C GLU A 155 -8.01 -7.58 12.35
N ASP A 156 -8.39 -6.46 12.96
CA ASP A 156 -9.78 -6.13 13.30
C ASP A 156 -10.66 -5.98 12.05
N ASP A 157 -10.17 -5.28 11.03
CA ASP A 157 -10.86 -5.16 9.73
C ASP A 157 -11.06 -6.55 9.08
N ALA A 158 -10.05 -7.44 9.14
CA ALA A 158 -10.15 -8.79 8.62
C ALA A 158 -11.18 -9.67 9.37
N VAL A 159 -11.26 -9.54 10.69
CA VAL A 159 -12.29 -10.24 11.50
C VAL A 159 -13.68 -9.75 11.13
N ARG A 160 -13.86 -8.43 10.95
CA ARG A 160 -15.13 -7.83 10.54
C ARG A 160 -15.59 -8.29 9.16
N ASP A 161 -14.67 -8.42 8.22
CA ASP A 161 -14.95 -8.96 6.88
C ASP A 161 -15.37 -10.44 6.94
N LEU A 162 -14.71 -11.24 7.79
CA LEU A 162 -15.06 -12.64 8.00
C LEU A 162 -16.48 -12.81 8.58
N ASP A 163 -16.85 -11.99 9.55
CA ASP A 163 -18.20 -12.03 10.13
C ASP A 163 -19.26 -11.59 9.13
N THR A 164 -18.93 -10.63 8.27
CA THR A 164 -19.80 -10.23 7.15
C THR A 164 -20.00 -11.40 6.18
N PHE A 165 -18.93 -12.09 5.83
CA PHE A 165 -18.98 -13.29 4.98
C PHE A 165 -19.82 -14.41 5.61
N ARG A 166 -19.63 -14.69 6.91
CA ARG A 166 -20.42 -15.69 7.66
C ARG A 166 -21.92 -15.39 7.62
N ARG A 167 -22.30 -14.12 7.82
CA ARG A 167 -23.70 -13.69 7.76
C ARG A 167 -24.27 -13.82 6.36
N GLU A 168 -23.51 -13.48 5.33
CA GLU A 168 -23.94 -13.68 3.94
C GLU A 168 -24.10 -15.16 3.61
N LEU A 169 -23.19 -16.01 4.09
CA LEU A 169 -23.24 -17.45 3.89
C LEU A 169 -24.48 -18.06 4.55
N ALA A 170 -24.76 -17.69 5.82
CA ALA A 170 -25.97 -18.11 6.51
C ALA A 170 -27.24 -17.74 5.72
N ARG A 171 -27.36 -16.49 5.26
CA ARG A 171 -28.49 -16.04 4.43
C ARG A 171 -28.61 -16.77 3.09
N ARG A 172 -27.50 -17.26 2.52
CA ARG A 172 -27.53 -18.06 1.28
C ARG A 172 -28.01 -19.48 1.58
N LEU A 173 -27.54 -20.08 2.68
CA LEU A 173 -27.98 -21.39 3.13
C LEU A 173 -29.46 -21.39 3.52
N ASP A 174 -29.94 -20.37 4.22
CA ASP A 174 -31.35 -20.23 4.60
C ASP A 174 -32.25 -20.14 3.36
N ARG A 175 -31.83 -19.39 2.34
CA ARG A 175 -32.56 -19.33 1.05
C ARG A 175 -32.58 -20.68 0.34
N LEU A 176 -31.44 -21.36 0.27
CA LEU A 176 -31.37 -22.69 -0.36
C LEU A 176 -32.27 -23.71 0.37
N ARG A 177 -32.34 -23.62 1.70
CA ARG A 177 -33.20 -24.47 2.52
C ARG A 177 -34.68 -24.16 2.34
N ALA A 178 -35.03 -22.87 2.22
CA ALA A 178 -36.40 -22.45 1.93
C ALA A 178 -36.84 -22.86 0.51
N ASP A 179 -35.95 -22.73 -0.48
CA ASP A 179 -36.20 -23.12 -1.87
C ASP A 179 -36.32 -24.66 -2.01
N GLY A 180 -35.60 -25.44 -1.19
CA GLY A 180 -35.70 -26.90 -1.15
C GLY A 180 -36.92 -27.44 -0.38
N ALA A 181 -37.46 -26.70 0.59
CA ALA A 181 -38.64 -27.09 1.35
C ALA A 181 -39.98 -26.81 0.62
N GLY A 182 -39.93 -26.11 -0.52
CA GLY A 182 -41.09 -25.91 -1.41
C GLY A 182 -41.30 -27.02 -2.45
N ALA A 183 -40.45 -28.06 -2.44
CA ALA A 183 -40.51 -29.20 -3.35
C ALA A 183 -40.81 -30.50 -2.56
N GLU A 184 -41.93 -30.52 -1.84
CA GLU A 184 -42.58 -31.81 -1.52
C GLU A 184 -43.46 -32.21 -2.71
N PRO A 185 -43.34 -33.46 -3.20
CA PRO A 185 -44.08 -33.95 -4.35
C PRO A 185 -45.55 -34.13 -3.99
N ALA A 186 -46.42 -33.77 -4.93
CA ALA A 186 -47.80 -34.21 -4.91
C ALA A 186 -47.83 -35.74 -5.10
N GLU A 187 -48.26 -36.46 -4.06
CA GLU A 187 -48.98 -37.74 -4.15
C GLU A 187 -50.16 -37.73 -3.18
#